data_AF-A0A3L7PK86-F1
#
_entry.id   AF-A0A3L7PK86-F1
#
_cell.length_a   1.000
_cell.length_b   1.000
_cell.length_c   1.000
_cell.angle_alpha   90.00
_cell.angle_beta   90.00
_cell.angle_gamma   90.00
#
_symmetry.space_group_name_H-M   'P 1'
#
loop_
_entity.id
_entity.type
_entity.pdbx_description
1 polymer ?
#
loop_
_entity_poly.entity_id
_entity_poly.type
_entity_poly.pdbx_seq_one_letter_code
_entity_poly.pdbx_strand_id
1 'polypeptide(L)' 'AEIEVRPERGFDFGAGPGKAITRKVRGGPLGVIFDARGRPLALPTDLSERRACLNKWIKALRVYG' A
#
# COMPACT_ATOMS: atom_id res chain seq x y z
N ALA A 1 -5.51 -12.71 5.90
CA ALA A 1 -6.65 -11.91 6.41
C ALA A 1 -7.58 -11.60 5.26
N GLU A 2 -8.86 -11.41 5.53
CA GLU A 2 -9.81 -10.85 4.55
C GLU A 2 -10.00 -9.36 4.86
N ILE A 3 -9.96 -8.53 3.83
CA ILE A 3 -10.17 -7.07 3.97
C ILE A 3 -11.28 -6.65 3.02
N GLU A 4 -12.22 -5.88 3.56
CA GLU A 4 -13.19 -5.11 2.79
C GLU A 4 -12.70 -3.66 2.64
N VAL A 5 -12.74 -3.12 1.42
CA VAL A 5 -12.44 -1.72 1.13
C VAL A 5 -13.68 -1.07 0.53
N ARG A 6 -14.05 0.09 1.09
CA ARG A 6 -15.15 0.94 0.60
C ARG A 6 -14.58 2.28 0.11
N PRO A 7 -14.22 2.39 -1.17
CA PRO A 7 -13.61 3.61 -1.70
C PRO A 7 -14.64 4.74 -1.84
N GLU A 8 -14.18 5.98 -1.66
CA GLU A 8 -14.96 7.16 -2.03
C GLU A 8 -15.18 7.24 -3.55
N ARG A 9 -16.12 8.10 -3.97
CA ARG A 9 -16.42 8.32 -5.38
C ARG A 9 -15.16 8.80 -6.13
N GLY A 10 -14.82 8.10 -7.22
CA GLY A 10 -13.66 8.43 -8.07
C GLY A 10 -12.40 7.61 -7.80
N PHE A 11 -12.33 6.87 -6.69
CA PHE A 11 -11.24 5.93 -6.44
C PHE A 11 -11.58 4.54 -6.96
N ASP A 12 -10.65 3.91 -7.68
CA ASP A 12 -10.81 2.56 -8.22
C ASP A 12 -9.78 1.59 -7.63
N PHE A 13 -10.27 0.49 -7.05
CA PHE A 13 -9.47 -0.60 -6.48
C PHE A 13 -9.50 -1.88 -7.36
N GLY A 14 -9.83 -1.73 -8.65
CA GLY A 14 -9.87 -2.80 -9.65
C GLY A 14 -11.26 -3.38 -9.94
N ALA A 15 -12.32 -2.80 -9.37
CA ALA A 15 -13.72 -3.19 -9.63
C ALA A 15 -14.54 -2.09 -10.31
N GLY A 16 -13.93 -0.92 -10.56
CA GLY A 16 -14.56 0.31 -11.03
C GLY A 16 -14.66 1.37 -9.93
N PRO A 17 -14.80 2.66 -10.29
CA PRO A 17 -14.77 3.76 -9.33
C PRO A 17 -15.85 3.67 -8.25
N GLY A 18 -15.48 3.83 -6.97
CA GLY A 18 -16.38 3.83 -5.83
C GLY A 18 -16.99 2.47 -5.48
N LYS A 19 -16.59 1.39 -6.14
CA LYS A 19 -17.13 0.05 -5.88
C LYS A 19 -16.36 -0.63 -4.76
N ALA A 20 -17.09 -1.16 -3.79
CA ALA A 20 -16.52 -1.94 -2.71
C ALA A 20 -15.88 -3.23 -3.23
N ILE A 21 -14.77 -3.64 -2.60
CA ILE A 21 -14.11 -4.91 -2.89
C ILE A 21 -13.82 -5.67 -1.59
N THR A 22 -13.87 -6.99 -1.68
CA THR A 22 -13.41 -7.88 -0.61
C THR A 22 -12.33 -8.80 -1.18
N ARG A 23 -11.16 -8.83 -0.54
CA ARG A 23 -10.02 -9.64 -0.99
C ARG A 23 -9.31 -10.29 0.18
N LYS A 24 -8.83 -11.50 -0.06
CA LYS A 24 -7.85 -12.15 0.82
C LYS A 24 -6.48 -11.55 0.57
N VAL A 25 -5.84 -11.08 1.63
CA VAL A 25 -4.48 -10.54 1.59
C VAL A 25 -3.59 -11.24 2.60
N ARG A 26 -2.30 -11.31 2.27
CA ARG A 26 -1.25 -11.71 3.20
C ARG A 26 -0.54 -10.46 3.68
N GLY A 27 -0.76 -10.10 4.94
CA GLY A 27 0.00 -9.05 5.60
C GLY A 27 1.39 -9.52 6.01
N GLY A 28 2.27 -8.57 6.27
CA GLY A 28 3.54 -8.82 6.96
C GLY A 28 3.35 -8.81 8.49
N PRO A 29 4.42 -9.04 9.27
CA PRO A 29 4.38 -8.98 10.72
C PRO A 29 3.85 -7.65 11.30
N LEU A 30 3.95 -6.58 10.51
CA LEU A 30 3.59 -5.21 10.88
C LEU A 30 2.22 -4.78 10.32
N GLY A 31 1.50 -5.69 9.66
CA GLY A 31 0.20 -5.42 9.04
C GLY A 31 0.27 -5.20 7.53
N VAL A 32 -0.62 -4.36 7.03
CA VAL A 32 -0.84 -4.05 5.61
C VAL A 32 -0.87 -2.53 5.44
N ILE A 33 -0.19 -2.03 4.41
CA ILE A 33 -0.18 -0.59 4.06
C ILE A 33 -0.95 -0.42 2.74
N PHE A 34 -1.90 0.52 2.72
CA PHE A 34 -2.62 0.92 1.52
C PHE A 34 -2.05 2.22 0.96
N ASP A 35 -1.53 2.17 -0.27
CA ASP A 35 -1.08 3.35 -1.01
C ASP A 35 -2.18 3.80 -1.99
N ALA A 36 -3.08 4.67 -1.53
CA ALA A 36 -4.22 5.18 -2.31
C ALA A 36 -3.89 6.46 -3.11
N ARG A 37 -2.61 6.75 -3.36
CA ARG A 37 -2.17 8.00 -3.99
C ARG A 37 -2.49 8.12 -5.49
N GLY A 38 -3.08 7.10 -6.10
CA GLY A 38 -3.54 7.13 -7.50
C GLY A 38 -2.42 7.24 -8.55
N ARG A 39 -1.17 6.90 -8.18
CA ARG A 39 -0.01 6.93 -9.07
C ARG A 39 0.82 5.66 -8.95
N PRO A 40 1.60 5.28 -9.98
CA PRO A 40 2.52 4.16 -9.88
C PRO A 40 3.51 4.32 -8.73
N LEU A 41 3.74 3.24 -8.00
CA LEU A 41 4.77 3.17 -6.97
C LEU A 41 6.14 2.96 -7.62
N ALA A 42 6.86 4.06 -7.87
CA ALA A 42 8.22 3.99 -8.40
C ALA A 42 9.23 3.68 -7.29
N LEU A 43 9.79 2.46 -7.32
CA LEU A 43 10.92 2.07 -6.48
C LEU A 43 12.21 2.05 -7.31
N PRO A 44 13.36 2.45 -6.74
CA PRO A 44 14.65 2.31 -7.40
C PRO A 44 14.89 0.87 -7.88
N THR A 45 15.53 0.71 -9.04
CA THR A 45 15.90 -0.61 -9.58
C THR A 45 17.12 -1.18 -8.86
N ASP A 46 18.08 -0.32 -8.54
CA ASP A 46 19.23 -0.70 -7.71
C ASP A 46 18.78 -1.15 -6.32
N LEU A 47 19.38 -2.25 -5.86
CA LEU A 47 18.98 -2.90 -4.62
C LEU A 47 19.34 -2.06 -3.39
N SER A 48 20.50 -1.38 -3.42
CA SER A 48 20.97 -0.53 -2.32
C SER A 48 20.09 0.71 -2.18
N GLU A 49 19.81 1.37 -3.30
CA GLU A 49 18.93 2.53 -3.35
C GLU A 49 17.50 2.18 -2.93
N ARG A 50 16.98 1.02 -3.38
CA ARG A 50 15.65 0.55 -2.97
C ARG A 50 15.58 0.34 -1.46
N ARG A 51 16.59 -0.31 -0.86
CA ARG A 51 16.66 -0.51 0.60
C ARG A 51 16.71 0.83 1.34
N ALA A 52 17.53 1.78 0.88
CA ALA A 52 17.59 3.11 1.45
C ALA A 52 16.25 3.85 1.37
N CYS A 53 15.54 3.74 0.25
CA CYS A 53 14.20 4.31 0.07
C CYS A 53 13.18 3.71 1.05
N LEU A 54 13.14 2.38 1.17
CA LEU A 54 12.22 1.69 2.09
C LEU A 54 12.51 2.03 3.56
N ASN A 55 13.79 2.18 3.95
CA ASN A 55 14.16 2.62 5.30
C ASN A 55 13.64 4.02 5.62
N LYS A 56 13.63 4.94 4.64
CA LYS A 56 13.02 6.27 4.82
C LYS A 56 11.52 6.15 5.11
N TRP A 57 10.82 5.26 4.40
CA TRP A 57 9.39 5.04 4.64
C TRP A 57 9.12 4.43 6.01
N ILE A 58 9.89 3.41 6.41
CA ILE A 58 9.80 2.80 7.75
C ILE A 58 9.92 3.86 8.85
N LYS A 59 10.91 4.76 8.73
CA LYS A 59 11.11 5.86 9.69
C LYS A 59 9.94 6.85 9.67
N ALA A 60 9.46 7.23 8.49
CA ALA A 60 8.35 8.18 8.35
C ALA A 60 7.02 7.63 8.90
N LEU A 61 6.76 6.35 8.69
CA LEU A 61 5.58 5.64 9.15
C LEU A 61 5.68 5.18 10.61
N ARG A 62 6.85 5.33 11.25
CA ARG A 62 7.13 4.90 12.63
C ARG A 62 6.73 3.44 12.87
N VAL A 63 7.06 2.58 11.89
CA VAL A 63 6.66 1.17 11.88
C VAL A 63 7.32 0.38 13.01
N TYR A 64 8.50 0.82 13.44
CA TYR A 64 9.17 0.34 14.64
C TYR A 64 9.25 1.52 15.62
N GLY A 65 8.73 1.30 16.83
CA GLY A 65 8.85 2.24 17.94
C GLY A 65 10.26 2.27 18.51
#